data_AF-A0AAN7Q864-F1
#
_entry.id   AF-A0AAN7Q864-F1
#
_cell.length_a   1.000
_cell.length_b   1.000
_cell.length_c   1.000
_cell.angle_alpha   90.00
_cell.angle_beta   90.00
_cell.angle_gamma   90.00
#
_symmetry.space_group_name_H-M   'P 1'
#
loop_
_entity.id
_entity.type
_entity.pdbx_description
1 polymer ?
#
loop_
_entity_poly.entity_id
_entity_poly.type
_entity_poly.pdbx_seq_one_letter_code
_entity_poly.pdbx_strand_id
1 'polypeptide(L)'
;MDVERLLVDEVEWELHIRGITCEGPIADKRKLLRARLRVENFLERIEELRVSRGVSKDQLFLSAVEFFSGNALIWYRSIRDNVHNWNELEHALRRTFLPCDYENSLWDEIRNRTQGDNEPVAIYIAIMENLFKRFSSVPSEITRLSVIKGNLQPYLQSQLTLQLICSISELTRTCRLLEDSQVRTNKFKPPPTKP
;
A
#
# COMPACT_ATOMS: atom_id res chain seq x y z
N MET A 1 4.60 7.57 6.38
CA MET A 1 4.25 7.47 7.82
C MET A 1 5.49 7.76 8.65
N ASP A 2 5.45 8.76 9.54
CA ASP A 2 6.56 9.06 10.44
C ASP A 2 6.46 8.19 11.69
N VAL A 3 7.20 7.08 11.69
CA VAL A 3 7.19 6.07 12.77
C VAL A 3 7.56 6.65 14.14
N GLU A 4 8.24 7.80 14.17
CA GLU A 4 8.63 8.45 15.44
C GLU A 4 7.48 9.24 16.09
N ARG A 5 6.42 9.55 15.33
CA ARG A 5 5.21 10.23 15.81
C ARG A 5 4.13 9.27 16.30
N LEU A 6 4.27 7.98 16.01
CA LEU A 6 3.32 6.96 16.46
C LEU A 6 3.45 6.74 17.97
N LEU A 7 2.32 6.71 18.66
CA LEU A 7 2.21 6.28 20.05
C LEU A 7 2.62 4.81 20.21
N VAL A 8 2.83 4.37 21.44
CA VAL A 8 3.32 3.01 21.72
C VAL A 8 2.35 1.94 21.23
N ASP A 9 1.08 2.13 21.57
CA ASP A 9 -0.05 1.32 21.15
C ASP A 9 -0.28 1.40 19.64
N GLU A 10 -0.07 2.56 19.00
CA GLU A 10 -0.11 2.67 17.53
C GLU A 10 1.03 1.89 16.87
N VAL A 11 2.26 1.95 17.40
CA VAL A 11 3.39 1.14 16.89
C VAL A 11 3.10 -0.35 17.08
N GLU A 12 2.58 -0.74 18.23
CA GLU A 12 2.21 -2.14 18.51
C GLU A 12 1.06 -2.62 17.62
N TRP A 13 0.07 -1.77 17.38
CA TRP A 13 -1.02 -2.03 16.46
C TRP A 13 -0.50 -2.16 15.03
N GLU A 14 0.35 -1.24 14.57
CA GLU A 14 0.98 -1.28 13.24
C GLU A 14 1.87 -2.54 13.07
N LEU A 15 2.54 -3.01 14.13
CA LEU A 15 3.26 -4.29 14.10
C LEU A 15 2.31 -5.48 14.08
N HIS A 16 1.25 -5.45 14.88
CA HIS A 16 0.25 -6.51 14.98
C HIS A 16 -0.50 -6.71 13.65
N ILE A 17 -0.98 -5.64 13.01
CA ILE A 17 -1.65 -5.73 11.70
C ILE A 17 -0.70 -6.23 10.61
N ARG A 18 0.62 -6.06 10.80
CA ARG A 18 1.67 -6.58 9.92
C ARG A 18 2.17 -7.96 10.34
N GLY A 19 1.51 -8.63 11.28
CA GLY A 19 1.90 -9.96 11.74
C GLY A 19 3.30 -10.04 12.36
N ILE A 20 3.89 -8.91 12.76
CA ILE A 20 5.24 -8.86 13.35
C ILE A 20 5.11 -9.09 14.85
N THR A 21 5.47 -10.29 15.30
CA THR A 21 5.69 -10.56 16.72
C THR A 21 7.11 -10.16 17.09
N CYS A 22 7.25 -9.07 17.84
CA CYS A 22 8.52 -8.70 18.45
C CYS A 22 8.30 -8.31 19.91
N GLU A 23 9.02 -9.01 20.79
CA GLU A 23 9.16 -8.64 22.19
C GLU A 23 10.40 -7.76 22.34
N GLY A 24 10.28 -6.66 23.09
CA GLY A 24 11.39 -5.76 23.31
C GLY A 24 10.99 -4.29 23.37
N PRO A 25 11.97 -3.39 23.61
CA PRO A 25 11.75 -1.95 23.71
C PRO A 25 11.10 -1.37 22.46
N ILE A 26 10.31 -0.31 22.62
CA ILE A 26 9.66 0.38 21.49
C ILE A 26 10.66 0.86 20.42
N ALA A 27 11.91 1.13 20.80
CA ALA A 27 12.96 1.49 19.84
C ALA A 27 13.20 0.40 18.78
N ASP A 28 13.19 -0.87 19.18
CA ASP A 28 13.38 -2.01 18.26
C ASP A 28 12.14 -2.24 17.41
N LYS A 29 10.95 -2.13 18.02
CA LYS A 29 9.64 -2.14 17.35
C LYS A 29 9.58 -1.09 16.22
N ARG A 30 9.95 0.16 16.55
CA ARG A 30 10.05 1.27 15.59
C ARG A 30 11.12 1.03 14.54
N LYS A 31 12.27 0.46 14.91
CA LYS A 31 13.36 0.13 13.97
C LYS A 31 12.91 -0.89 12.91
N LEU A 32 12.17 -1.92 13.31
CA LEU A 32 11.62 -2.92 12.40
C LEU A 32 10.60 -2.29 11.44
N LEU A 33 9.64 -1.53 11.98
CA LEU A 33 8.64 -0.83 11.16
C LEU A 33 9.31 0.16 10.18
N ARG A 34 10.36 0.85 10.61
CA ARG A 34 11.16 1.76 9.78
C ARG A 34 11.92 1.06 8.67
N ALA A 35 12.64 -0.01 8.97
CA ALA A 35 13.45 -0.71 7.97
C ALA A 35 12.58 -1.14 6.79
N ARG A 36 11.41 -1.69 7.11
CA ARG A 36 10.40 -2.15 6.17
C ARG A 36 9.80 -1.01 5.32
N LEU A 37 9.46 0.12 5.95
CA LEU A 37 8.97 1.29 5.24
C LEU A 37 10.06 1.97 4.40
N ARG A 38 11.33 1.89 4.79
CA ARG A 38 12.42 2.58 4.09
C ARG A 38 12.75 2.00 2.72
N VAL A 39 12.74 0.68 2.56
CA VAL A 39 13.10 0.04 1.28
C VAL A 39 12.04 0.26 0.21
N GLU A 40 10.77 -0.01 0.51
CA GLU A 40 9.70 0.21 -0.47
C GLU A 40 9.53 1.69 -0.82
N ASN A 41 9.56 2.59 0.17
CA ASN A 41 9.47 4.03 -0.10
C ASN A 41 10.66 4.51 -0.95
N PHE A 42 11.85 3.93 -0.78
CA PHE A 42 13.02 4.24 -1.59
C PHE A 42 12.84 3.77 -3.04
N LEU A 43 12.36 2.53 -3.25
CA LEU A 43 12.11 1.99 -4.58
C LEU A 43 10.99 2.74 -5.31
N GLU A 44 9.89 3.03 -4.61
CA GLU A 44 8.78 3.84 -5.14
C GLU A 44 9.27 5.23 -5.55
N ARG A 45 10.05 5.88 -4.69
CA ARG A 45 10.61 7.21 -4.98
C ARG A 45 11.54 7.19 -6.20
N ILE A 46 12.37 6.17 -6.35
CA ILE A 46 13.26 6.04 -7.51
C ILE A 46 12.42 5.85 -8.78
N GLU A 47 11.38 5.03 -8.75
CA GLU A 47 10.53 4.80 -9.91
C GLU A 47 9.76 6.07 -10.32
N GLU A 48 9.24 6.84 -9.37
CA GLU A 48 8.64 8.16 -9.63
C GLU A 48 9.64 9.10 -10.33
N LEU A 49 10.88 9.16 -9.83
CA LEU A 49 11.93 9.99 -10.41
C LEU A 49 12.33 9.49 -11.81
N ARG A 50 12.41 8.17 -12.00
CA ARG A 50 12.70 7.55 -13.30
C ARG A 50 11.65 7.95 -14.33
N VAL A 51 10.38 7.78 -14.00
CA VAL A 51 9.25 8.10 -14.89
C VAL A 51 9.21 9.60 -15.19
N SER A 52 9.29 10.46 -14.16
CA SER A 52 9.22 11.92 -14.34
C SER A 52 10.37 12.48 -15.19
N ARG A 53 11.52 11.81 -15.21
CA ARG A 53 12.70 12.21 -16.00
C ARG A 53 12.82 11.47 -17.34
N GLY A 54 11.90 10.56 -17.66
CA GLY A 54 11.95 9.77 -18.90
C GLY A 54 13.16 8.82 -19.00
N VAL A 55 13.69 8.36 -17.86
CA VAL A 55 14.88 7.51 -17.79
C VAL A 55 14.49 6.04 -18.04
N SER A 56 15.23 5.31 -18.87
CA SER A 56 14.99 3.87 -19.07
C SER A 56 15.45 3.05 -17.84
N LYS A 57 14.93 1.84 -17.66
CA LYS A 57 15.41 0.94 -16.58
C LYS A 57 16.90 0.60 -16.73
N ASP A 58 17.40 0.53 -17.96
CA ASP A 58 18.82 0.27 -18.22
C ASP A 58 19.70 1.46 -17.78
N GLN A 59 19.29 2.69 -18.13
CA GLN A 59 19.96 3.90 -17.67
C GLN A 59 19.90 4.05 -16.14
N LEU A 60 18.76 3.69 -15.54
CA LEU A 60 18.58 3.68 -14.10
C LEU A 60 19.54 2.67 -13.43
N PHE A 61 19.68 1.48 -14.03
CA PHE A 61 20.60 0.46 -13.54
C PHE A 61 22.07 0.87 -13.65
N LEU A 62 22.47 1.49 -14.76
CA LEU A 62 23.84 1.99 -14.96
C LEU A 62 24.24 3.07 -13.94
N SER A 63 23.27 3.85 -13.45
CA SER A 63 23.46 4.89 -12.43
C SER A 63 23.19 4.41 -10.99
N ALA A 64 22.89 3.12 -10.79
CA ALA A 64 22.41 2.60 -9.51
C ALA A 64 23.36 2.82 -8.33
N VAL A 65 24.67 2.85 -8.58
CA VAL A 65 25.69 3.09 -7.55
C VAL A 65 25.51 4.44 -6.83
N GLU A 66 24.94 5.44 -7.51
CA GLU A 66 24.72 6.78 -6.98
C GLU A 66 23.59 6.83 -5.94
N PHE A 67 22.69 5.84 -5.94
CA PHE A 67 21.56 5.80 -5.01
C PHE A 67 21.94 5.26 -3.63
N PHE A 68 23.12 4.65 -3.50
CA PHE A 68 23.54 3.99 -2.28
C PHE A 68 24.66 4.74 -1.57
N SER A 69 24.61 4.74 -0.24
CA SER A 69 25.65 5.30 0.62
C SER A 69 25.87 4.41 1.84
N GLY A 70 27.01 4.58 2.52
CA GLY A 70 27.36 3.82 3.71
C GLY A 70 27.27 2.30 3.50
N ASN A 71 26.59 1.60 4.41
CA ASN A 71 26.46 0.14 4.38
C ASN A 71 25.72 -0.37 3.14
N ALA A 72 24.75 0.38 2.59
CA ALA A 72 24.04 -0.02 1.38
C ALA A 72 24.97 -0.01 0.16
N LEU A 73 25.92 0.92 0.10
CA LEU A 73 26.93 0.97 -0.97
C LEU A 73 27.92 -0.20 -0.86
N ILE A 74 28.32 -0.57 0.35
CA ILE A 74 29.18 -1.76 0.59
C ILE A 74 28.46 -3.02 0.10
N TRP A 75 27.19 -3.17 0.48
CA TRP A 75 26.35 -4.28 0.02
C TRP A 75 26.23 -4.28 -1.51
N TYR A 76 25.88 -3.15 -2.15
CA TYR A 76 25.76 -3.08 -3.61
C TYR A 76 27.05 -3.52 -4.32
N ARG A 77 28.21 -3.06 -3.85
CA ARG A 77 29.52 -3.46 -4.39
C ARG A 77 29.77 -4.97 -4.30
N SER A 78 29.25 -5.65 -3.29
CA SER A 78 29.39 -7.11 -3.13
C SER A 78 28.52 -7.94 -4.09
N ILE A 79 27.42 -7.38 -4.59
CA ILE A 79 26.49 -8.10 -5.47
C ILE A 79 26.57 -7.64 -6.93
N ARG A 80 27.33 -6.57 -7.21
CA ARG A 80 27.37 -5.89 -8.51
C ARG A 80 27.66 -6.82 -9.69
N ASP A 81 28.54 -7.79 -9.50
CA ASP A 81 28.94 -8.72 -10.57
C ASP A 81 27.91 -9.83 -10.83
N ASN A 82 26.89 -9.96 -9.97
CA ASN A 82 25.86 -11.00 -10.02
C ASN A 82 24.48 -10.47 -10.43
N VAL A 83 24.33 -9.17 -10.62
CA VAL A 83 23.07 -8.50 -10.95
C VAL A 83 23.24 -7.74 -12.26
N HIS A 84 22.33 -7.93 -13.20
CA HIS A 84 22.52 -7.50 -14.60
C HIS A 84 21.47 -6.50 -15.09
N ASN A 85 20.41 -6.26 -14.33
CA ASN A 85 19.38 -5.31 -14.67
C ASN A 85 18.71 -4.73 -13.42
N TRP A 86 17.91 -3.68 -13.61
CA TRP A 86 17.22 -3.00 -12.51
C TRP A 86 16.29 -3.95 -11.74
N ASN A 87 15.59 -4.85 -12.42
CA ASN A 87 14.63 -5.74 -11.77
C ASN A 87 15.36 -6.72 -10.84
N GLU A 88 16.49 -7.29 -11.27
CA GLU A 88 17.33 -8.15 -10.42
C GLU A 88 17.88 -7.39 -9.20
N LEU A 89 18.29 -6.13 -9.38
CA LEU A 89 18.76 -5.28 -8.28
C LEU A 89 17.65 -5.01 -7.27
N GLU A 90 16.45 -4.70 -7.76
CA GLU A 90 15.26 -4.47 -6.95
C GLU A 90 14.90 -5.71 -6.12
N HIS A 91 14.96 -6.90 -6.73
CA HIS A 91 14.77 -8.18 -6.03
C HIS A 91 15.86 -8.43 -4.98
N ALA A 92 17.13 -8.17 -5.29
CA ALA A 92 18.24 -8.32 -4.36
C ALA A 92 18.11 -7.36 -3.15
N LEU A 93 17.69 -6.11 -3.40
CA LEU A 93 17.40 -5.11 -2.36
C LEU A 93 16.33 -5.62 -1.42
N ARG A 94 15.17 -6.03 -1.96
CA ARG A 94 14.06 -6.57 -1.16
C ARG A 94 14.50 -7.77 -0.33
N ARG A 95 15.16 -8.75 -0.94
CA ARG A 95 15.63 -9.96 -0.26
C ARG A 95 16.62 -9.68 0.87
N THR A 96 17.45 -8.65 0.74
CA THR A 96 18.47 -8.33 1.74
C THR A 96 17.91 -7.50 2.90
N PHE A 97 17.06 -6.53 2.60
CA PHE A 97 16.68 -5.49 3.56
C PHE A 97 15.23 -5.57 4.05
N LEU A 98 14.40 -6.45 3.47
CA LEU A 98 13.08 -6.75 3.99
C LEU A 98 13.09 -8.04 4.84
N PRO A 99 12.17 -8.16 5.82
CA PRO A 99 11.92 -9.41 6.53
C PRO A 99 11.53 -10.56 5.59
N CYS A 100 11.89 -11.80 5.93
CA CYS A 100 11.56 -12.99 5.13
C CYS A 100 10.04 -13.22 4.96
N ASP A 101 9.23 -12.75 5.90
CA ASP A 101 7.77 -12.84 5.92
C ASP A 101 7.09 -11.57 5.36
N TYR A 102 7.84 -10.67 4.73
CA TYR A 102 7.34 -9.37 4.28
C TYR A 102 6.05 -9.47 3.46
N GLU A 103 5.98 -10.32 2.45
CA GLU A 103 4.77 -10.41 1.62
C GLU A 103 3.56 -10.96 2.40
N ASN A 104 3.77 -11.87 3.36
CA ASN A 104 2.70 -12.39 4.21
C ASN A 104 2.13 -11.29 5.11
N SER A 105 3.00 -10.58 5.80
CA SER A 105 2.65 -9.41 6.59
C SER A 105 1.98 -8.29 5.79
N LEU A 106 2.36 -8.10 4.51
CA LEU A 106 1.75 -7.11 3.62
C LEU A 106 0.32 -7.55 3.26
N TRP A 107 0.12 -8.84 3.02
CA TRP A 107 -1.22 -9.40 2.87
C TRP A 107 -2.08 -9.20 4.11
N ASP A 108 -1.53 -9.39 5.30
CA ASP A 108 -2.27 -9.17 6.54
C ASP A 108 -2.62 -7.69 6.74
N GLU A 109 -1.71 -6.77 6.42
CA GLU A 109 -1.97 -5.33 6.39
C GLU A 109 -3.12 -5.00 5.43
N ILE A 110 -3.10 -5.56 4.22
CA ILE A 110 -4.14 -5.36 3.20
C ILE A 110 -5.49 -5.93 3.66
N ARG A 111 -5.52 -7.13 4.24
CA ARG A 111 -6.75 -7.77 4.71
C ARG A 111 -7.36 -7.03 5.90
N ASN A 112 -6.53 -6.46 6.77
CA ASN A 112 -6.98 -5.71 7.94
C ASN A 112 -7.33 -4.25 7.62
N ARG A 113 -6.95 -3.75 6.44
CA ARG A 113 -7.27 -2.38 6.02
C ARG A 113 -8.71 -2.28 5.50
N THR A 114 -9.61 -1.85 6.36
CA THR A 114 -11.02 -1.53 6.02
C THR A 114 -11.19 -0.05 5.72
N GLN A 115 -12.17 0.33 4.89
CA GLN A 115 -12.51 1.72 4.61
C GLN A 115 -13.02 2.42 5.89
N GLY A 116 -12.41 3.55 6.26
CA GLY A 116 -12.81 4.31 7.45
C GLY A 116 -14.12 5.09 7.27
N ASP A 117 -14.81 5.44 8.36
CA ASP A 117 -16.16 6.05 8.35
C ASP A 117 -16.27 7.35 7.53
N ASN A 118 -15.23 8.19 7.59
CA ASN A 118 -15.16 9.46 6.87
C ASN A 118 -14.15 9.42 5.70
N GLU A 119 -13.73 8.22 5.30
CA GLU A 119 -12.76 8.04 4.22
C GLU A 119 -13.48 7.94 2.87
N PRO A 120 -13.26 8.87 1.92
CA PRO A 120 -13.84 8.76 0.59
C PRO A 120 -13.36 7.49 -0.10
N VAL A 121 -14.27 6.75 -0.73
CA VAL A 121 -13.98 5.45 -1.34
C VAL A 121 -12.85 5.53 -2.37
N ALA A 122 -12.74 6.64 -3.08
CA ALA A 122 -11.66 6.85 -4.06
C ALA A 122 -10.27 6.91 -3.42
N ILE A 123 -10.17 7.49 -2.22
CA ILE A 123 -8.91 7.58 -1.47
C ILE A 123 -8.57 6.21 -0.90
N TYR A 124 -9.56 5.52 -0.30
CA TYR A 124 -9.40 4.16 0.18
C TYR A 124 -8.90 3.21 -0.92
N ILE A 125 -9.56 3.19 -2.09
CA ILE A 125 -9.15 2.35 -3.23
C ILE A 125 -7.72 2.70 -3.69
N ALA A 126 -7.36 3.99 -3.76
CA ALA A 126 -6.02 4.40 -4.13
C ALA A 126 -4.95 3.91 -3.13
N ILE A 127 -5.25 3.95 -1.82
CA ILE A 127 -4.37 3.41 -0.78
C ILE A 127 -4.19 1.90 -0.97
N MET A 128 -5.28 1.16 -1.19
CA MET A 128 -5.23 -0.29 -1.42
C MET A 128 -4.43 -0.63 -2.68
N GLU A 129 -4.63 0.10 -3.78
CA GLU A 129 -3.85 -0.05 -5.01
C GLU A 129 -2.35 0.17 -4.78
N ASN A 130 -1.98 1.16 -3.97
CA ASN A 130 -0.57 1.39 -3.63
C ASN A 130 0.00 0.29 -2.74
N LEU A 131 -0.79 -0.28 -1.80
CA LEU A 131 -0.36 -1.45 -1.05
C LEU A 131 -0.09 -2.66 -1.95
N PHE A 132 -0.95 -2.92 -2.95
CA PHE A 132 -0.76 -4.01 -3.89
C PHE A 132 0.47 -3.84 -4.79
N LYS A 133 0.89 -2.60 -5.07
CA LYS A 133 2.11 -2.31 -5.85
C LYS A 133 3.41 -2.61 -5.10
N ARG A 134 3.35 -2.83 -3.78
CA ARG A 134 4.52 -3.16 -2.94
C ARG A 134 4.88 -4.66 -2.94
N PHE A 135 4.10 -5.50 -3.62
CA PHE A 135 4.49 -6.89 -3.86
C PHE A 135 5.58 -6.97 -4.93
N SER A 136 6.39 -8.03 -4.89
CA SER A 136 7.33 -8.35 -5.98
C SER A 136 6.63 -8.51 -7.34
N SER A 137 5.39 -9.00 -7.32
CA SER A 137 4.48 -9.04 -8.46
C SER A 137 3.09 -8.61 -8.02
N VAL A 138 2.50 -7.65 -8.75
CA VAL A 138 1.17 -7.12 -8.42
C VAL A 138 0.13 -8.24 -8.51
N PRO A 139 -0.68 -8.47 -7.46
CA PRO A 139 -1.74 -9.48 -7.51
C PRO A 139 -2.75 -9.21 -8.63
N SER A 140 -3.39 -10.28 -9.12
CA SER A 140 -4.38 -10.18 -10.21
C SER A 140 -5.50 -9.18 -9.86
N GLU A 141 -6.03 -8.47 -10.87
CA GLU A 141 -7.12 -7.50 -10.63
C GLU A 141 -8.34 -8.15 -9.97
N ILE A 142 -8.66 -9.40 -10.31
CA ILE A 142 -9.76 -10.15 -9.70
C ILE A 142 -9.52 -10.34 -8.20
N THR A 143 -8.32 -10.74 -7.80
CA THR A 143 -7.94 -10.89 -6.39
C THR A 143 -8.03 -9.55 -5.66
N ARG A 144 -7.44 -8.50 -6.24
CA ARG A 144 -7.45 -7.14 -5.66
C ARG A 144 -8.87 -6.62 -5.49
N LEU A 145 -9.70 -6.76 -6.53
CA LEU A 145 -11.10 -6.35 -6.52
C LEU A 145 -11.89 -7.05 -5.42
N SER A 146 -11.71 -8.37 -5.26
CA SER A 146 -12.40 -9.14 -4.23
C SER A 146 -12.04 -8.65 -2.82
N VAL A 147 -10.77 -8.39 -2.57
CA VAL A 147 -10.29 -7.92 -1.26
C VAL A 147 -10.78 -6.49 -0.99
N ILE A 148 -10.63 -5.59 -1.95
CA ILE A 148 -11.10 -4.20 -1.83
C ILE A 148 -12.60 -4.18 -1.53
N LYS A 149 -13.41 -4.93 -2.30
CA LYS A 149 -14.86 -5.00 -2.13
C LYS A 149 -15.27 -5.52 -0.75
N GLY A 150 -14.58 -6.55 -0.24
CA GLY A 150 -14.85 -7.13 1.08
C GLY A 150 -14.51 -6.21 2.26
N ASN A 151 -13.64 -5.22 2.03
CA ASN A 151 -13.16 -4.30 3.06
C ASN A 151 -13.75 -2.87 2.93
N LEU A 152 -14.69 -2.65 2.00
CA LEU A 152 -15.46 -1.40 1.93
C LEU A 152 -16.34 -1.22 3.16
N GLN A 153 -16.88 -0.01 3.36
CA GLN A 153 -17.89 0.20 4.39
C GLN A 153 -19.13 -0.71 4.19
N PRO A 154 -19.76 -1.20 5.27
CA PRO A 154 -20.93 -2.11 5.17
C PRO A 154 -22.07 -1.58 4.30
N TYR A 155 -22.31 -0.25 4.33
CA TYR A 155 -23.30 0.40 3.47
C TYR A 155 -22.99 0.14 1.98
N LEU A 156 -21.77 0.44 1.53
CA LEU A 156 -21.37 0.21 0.14
C LEU A 156 -21.42 -1.27 -0.21
N GLN A 157 -20.92 -2.16 0.66
CA GLN A 157 -21.01 -3.61 0.45
C GLN A 157 -22.45 -4.05 0.17
N SER A 158 -23.41 -3.59 0.97
CA SER A 158 -24.82 -3.93 0.81
C SER A 158 -25.38 -3.51 -0.55
N GLN A 159 -25.05 -2.30 -1.03
CA GLN A 159 -25.52 -1.75 -2.30
C GLN A 159 -24.88 -2.44 -3.52
N LEU A 160 -23.69 -3.03 -3.34
CA LEU A 160 -22.93 -3.72 -4.38
C LEU A 160 -23.22 -5.22 -4.44
N THR A 161 -24.08 -5.75 -3.57
CA THR A 161 -24.37 -7.20 -3.45
C THR A 161 -24.87 -7.79 -4.77
N LEU A 162 -25.79 -7.10 -5.44
CA LEU A 162 -26.42 -7.57 -6.67
C LEU A 162 -25.74 -7.06 -7.94
N GLN A 163 -24.65 -6.31 -7.81
CA GLN A 163 -23.95 -5.73 -8.95
C GLN A 163 -22.80 -6.62 -9.39
N LEU A 164 -22.78 -6.95 -10.68
CA LEU A 164 -21.65 -7.59 -11.33
C LEU A 164 -20.62 -6.51 -11.65
N ILE A 165 -19.54 -6.49 -10.89
CA ILE A 165 -18.43 -5.55 -11.06
C ILE A 165 -17.20 -6.37 -11.41
N CYS A 166 -16.59 -6.06 -12.55
CA CYS A 166 -15.51 -6.87 -13.12
C CYS A 166 -14.16 -6.15 -13.11
N SER A 167 -14.11 -4.89 -12.68
CA SER A 167 -12.87 -4.10 -12.62
C SER A 167 -12.86 -3.13 -11.45
N ILE A 168 -11.65 -2.73 -11.05
CA ILE A 168 -11.45 -1.73 -9.97
C ILE A 168 -11.94 -0.35 -10.43
N SER A 169 -11.81 -0.04 -11.71
CA SER A 169 -12.34 1.20 -12.31
C SER A 169 -13.86 1.27 -12.19
N GLU A 170 -14.55 0.18 -12.54
CA GLU A 170 -16.00 0.09 -12.39
C GLU A 170 -16.44 0.16 -10.93
N LEU A 171 -15.77 -0.55 -10.03
CA LEU A 171 -16.03 -0.46 -8.59
C LEU A 171 -15.93 0.99 -8.10
N THR A 172 -14.85 1.68 -8.47
CA THR A 172 -14.60 3.07 -8.06
C THR A 172 -15.70 4.00 -8.55
N ARG A 173 -16.09 3.90 -9.83
CA ARG A 173 -17.15 4.71 -10.41
C ARG A 173 -18.49 4.47 -9.71
N THR A 174 -18.85 3.21 -9.49
CA THR A 174 -20.11 2.84 -8.84
C THR A 174 -20.16 3.32 -7.39
N CYS A 175 -19.09 3.11 -6.62
CA CYS A 175 -19.06 3.54 -5.21
C CYS A 175 -19.18 5.06 -5.07
N ARG A 176 -18.51 5.83 -5.94
CA ARG A 176 -18.65 7.30 -5.96
C ARG A 176 -20.10 7.75 -6.18
N LEU A 177 -20.81 7.10 -7.11
CA LEU A 177 -22.22 7.41 -7.36
C LEU A 177 -23.11 7.08 -6.14
N LEU A 178 -22.78 6.02 -5.40
CA LEU A 178 -23.48 5.66 -4.16
C LEU A 178 -23.21 6.66 -3.04
N GLU A 179 -21.96 7.10 -2.85
CA GLU A 179 -21.61 8.16 -1.89
C GLU A 179 -22.38 9.46 -2.19
N ASP A 180 -22.41 9.89 -3.45
CA ASP A 180 -23.17 11.07 -3.88
C ASP A 180 -24.68 10.90 -3.59
N SER A 181 -25.21 9.69 -3.78
CA SER A 181 -26.61 9.36 -3.50
C SER A 181 -26.92 9.39 -2.00
N GLN A 182 -26.00 8.91 -1.18
CA GLN A 182 -26.11 8.95 0.28
C GLN A 182 -26.16 10.39 0.78
N VAL A 183 -25.30 11.28 0.25
CA VAL A 183 -25.33 12.71 0.59
C VAL A 183 -26.67 13.35 0.24
N ARG A 184 -27.26 13.01 -0.92
CA ARG A 184 -28.60 13.51 -1.30
C ARG A 184 -29.69 12.97 -0.38
N THR A 185 -29.64 11.68 -0.06
CA THR A 185 -30.61 11.01 0.82
C THR A 185 -30.59 11.60 2.22
N ASN A 186 -29.40 11.86 2.79
CA ASN A 186 -29.25 12.48 4.10
C ASN A 186 -29.79 13.92 4.16
N LYS A 187 -29.87 14.62 3.01
CA LYS A 187 -30.44 15.97 2.90
C LYS A 187 -31.93 15.98 2.62
N PHE A 188 -32.55 14.83 2.35
CA PHE A 188 -33.96 14.75 2.02
C PHE A 188 -34.82 15.23 3.19
N LYS A 189 -35.79 16.10 2.91
CA LYS A 189 -36.82 16.52 3.86
C LYS A 189 -38.18 16.24 3.23
N PRO A 190 -39.09 15.52 3.92
CA PRO A 190 -40.43 15.30 3.40
C PRO A 190 -41.14 16.66 3.23
N PRO A 191 -42.06 16.78 2.27
CA PRO A 191 -42.88 17.98 2.15
C PRO A 191 -43.67 18.23 3.45
N PRO A 192 -43.89 19.49 3.84
CA PRO A 192 -44.66 19.79 5.03
C PRO A 192 -46.08 19.19 4.92
N THR A 193 -46.52 18.52 5.99
CA THR A 193 -47.89 18.02 6.10
C THR A 193 -48.85 19.21 6.04
N LYS A 194 -49.84 19.17 5.14
CA LYS A 194 -50.85 20.22 5.06
C LYS A 194 -51.61 20.33 6.39
N PRO A 195 -51.92 21.54 6.88
CA PRO A 195 -52.78 21.75 8.04
C PRO A 195 -54.22 21.32 7.76
#